data_AF-Q2UI14-F1
#
_entry.id   AF-Q2UI14-F1
#
_cell.length_a   1.000
_cell.length_b   1.000
_cell.length_c   1.000
_cell.angle_alpha   90.00
_cell.angle_beta   90.00
_cell.angle_gamma   90.00
#
_symmetry.space_group_name_H-M   'P 1'
#
loop_
_entity.id
_entity.type
_entity.pdbx_description
1 polymer ?
#
loop_
_entity_poly.entity_id
_entity_poly.type
_entity_poly.pdbx_seq_one_letter_code
_entity_poly.pdbx_strand_id
1 'polypeptide(L)'
;MPFSDHATRLGFLKDAASSLDSLSPSTAAHLMTVHNKIFYDESRPLNQRQQEASCGACGSIRAPESTKTIHIKKKIIKRSSAASDGAIVYKCLRCRRRTVKPSRKEPVRPNASSKMAAAIDSTPPTALTAVQQPDSTETKHTSKTADNASSKKRAKARKQGGLQALLASKQQSRASSSLDLFDFLQQ
;
A
#
# COMPACT_ATOMS: atom_id res chain seq x y z
N MET A 1 19.26 -1.95 27.62
CA MET A 1 19.50 -3.11 26.75
C MET A 1 19.25 -2.68 25.31
N PRO A 2 20.06 -3.10 24.34
CA PRO A 2 19.71 -3.04 22.92
C PRO A 2 18.62 -4.06 22.53
N PHE A 3 17.90 -3.77 21.43
CA PHE A 3 16.76 -4.57 20.93
C PHE A 3 17.06 -6.04 20.66
N SER A 4 18.32 -6.36 20.34
CA SER A 4 18.83 -7.72 20.17
C SER A 4 18.44 -8.62 21.34
N ASP A 5 18.59 -8.10 22.55
CA ASP A 5 18.42 -8.80 23.82
C ASP A 5 16.94 -9.03 24.14
N HIS A 6 16.06 -8.42 23.36
CA HIS A 6 14.61 -8.57 23.44
C HIS A 6 14.04 -9.43 22.33
N ALA A 7 14.82 -9.84 21.31
CA ALA A 7 14.32 -10.65 20.19
C ALA A 7 13.71 -11.98 20.63
N THR A 8 14.39 -12.73 21.50
CA THR A 8 13.89 -14.00 22.08
C THR A 8 12.65 -13.78 22.94
N ARG A 9 12.66 -12.75 23.79
CA ARG A 9 11.54 -12.36 24.66
C ARG A 9 10.30 -11.95 23.86
N LEU A 10 10.48 -11.22 22.75
CA LEU A 10 9.40 -10.79 21.87
C LEU A 10 8.77 -11.98 21.13
N GLY A 11 9.59 -12.94 20.67
CA GLY A 11 9.10 -14.23 20.15
C GLY A 11 8.26 -14.96 21.18
N PHE A 12 8.84 -15.26 22.35
CA PHE A 12 8.14 -15.94 23.45
C PHE A 12 6.82 -15.26 23.85
N LEU A 13 6.80 -13.94 24.05
CA LEU A 13 5.59 -13.20 24.43
C LEU A 13 4.50 -13.27 23.36
N LYS A 14 4.87 -13.23 22.07
CA LYS A 14 3.93 -13.37 20.95
C LYS A 14 3.36 -14.79 20.86
N ASP A 15 4.21 -15.80 21.00
CA ASP A 15 3.83 -17.19 20.79
C ASP A 15 3.05 -17.74 21.99
N ALA A 16 3.45 -17.40 23.22
CA ALA A 16 2.66 -17.67 24.43
C ALA A 16 1.31 -16.96 24.43
N ALA A 17 1.22 -15.72 23.93
CA ALA A 17 -0.07 -15.05 23.74
C ALA A 17 -0.95 -15.79 22.73
N SER A 18 -0.37 -16.29 21.63
CA SER A 18 -1.10 -17.02 20.60
C SER A 18 -1.66 -18.35 21.12
N SER A 19 -0.88 -19.09 21.92
CA SER A 19 -1.32 -20.35 22.56
C SER A 19 -2.37 -20.16 23.65
N LEU A 20 -2.47 -18.97 24.26
CA LEU A 20 -3.40 -18.67 25.35
C LEU A 20 -4.69 -17.96 24.90
N ASP A 21 -4.80 -17.47 23.66
CA ASP A 21 -5.92 -16.61 23.24
C ASP A 21 -7.29 -17.32 23.30
N SER A 22 -7.33 -18.63 23.08
CA SER A 22 -8.55 -19.45 23.18
C SER A 22 -8.96 -19.79 24.61
N LEU A 23 -7.98 -19.95 25.53
CA LEU A 23 -8.21 -20.34 26.93
C LEU A 23 -8.43 -19.13 27.84
N SER A 24 -7.66 -18.06 27.60
CA SER A 24 -7.77 -16.79 28.30
C SER A 24 -7.30 -15.66 27.37
N PRO A 25 -8.19 -15.11 26.53
CA PRO A 25 -7.84 -13.96 25.70
C PRO A 25 -7.43 -12.75 26.54
N SER A 26 -7.76 -12.73 27.85
CA SER A 26 -7.33 -11.68 28.78
C SER A 26 -5.81 -11.72 29.03
N THR A 27 -5.24 -12.90 29.34
CA THR A 27 -3.79 -13.02 29.56
C THR A 27 -3.02 -12.92 28.25
N ALA A 28 -3.53 -13.46 27.15
CA ALA A 28 -2.96 -13.27 25.81
C ALA A 28 -2.84 -11.77 25.44
N ALA A 29 -3.89 -10.99 25.69
CA ALA A 29 -3.89 -9.54 25.51
C ALA A 29 -2.89 -8.82 26.44
N HIS A 30 -2.71 -9.29 27.68
CA HIS A 30 -1.69 -8.73 28.58
C HIS A 30 -0.26 -9.02 28.08
N LEU A 31 0.06 -10.26 27.72
CA LEU A 31 1.36 -10.65 27.18
C LEU A 31 1.71 -9.85 25.91
N MET A 32 0.73 -9.68 25.01
CA MET A 32 0.89 -8.87 23.80
C MET A 32 0.98 -7.37 24.10
N THR A 33 0.43 -6.88 25.23
CA THR A 33 0.65 -5.52 25.71
C THR A 33 2.08 -5.33 26.21
N VAL A 34 2.65 -6.31 26.92
CA VAL A 34 4.07 -6.29 27.34
C VAL A 34 5.00 -6.35 26.12
N HIS A 35 4.72 -7.20 25.13
CA HIS A 35 5.40 -7.21 23.83
C HIS A 35 5.37 -5.82 23.17
N ASN A 36 4.18 -5.20 23.08
CA ASN A 36 4.04 -3.88 22.45
C ASN A 36 4.74 -2.77 23.27
N LYS A 37 4.81 -2.88 24.61
CA LYS A 37 5.55 -1.93 25.45
C LYS A 37 7.02 -1.90 25.09
N ILE A 38 7.66 -3.06 24.88
CA ILE A 38 9.08 -3.14 24.49
C ILE A 38 9.37 -2.39 23.19
N PHE A 39 8.45 -2.40 22.22
CA PHE A 39 8.58 -1.57 21.01
C PHE A 39 8.52 -0.07 21.34
N TYR A 40 7.56 0.35 22.16
CA TYR A 40 7.39 1.75 22.55
C TYR A 40 8.51 2.30 23.46
N ASP A 41 9.03 1.48 24.38
CA ASP A 41 10.16 1.81 25.26
C ASP A 41 11.45 2.10 24.46
N GLU A 42 11.57 1.51 23.26
CA GLU A 42 12.63 1.80 22.28
C GLU A 42 12.26 2.84 21.21
N SER A 43 11.15 3.57 21.35
CA SER A 43 10.60 4.49 20.35
C SER A 43 10.25 3.87 18.97
N ARG A 44 10.24 2.53 18.85
CA ARG A 44 9.91 1.82 17.61
C ARG A 44 8.38 1.75 17.43
N PRO A 45 7.80 2.28 16.35
CA PRO A 45 6.38 2.09 16.07
C PRO A 45 6.11 0.63 15.69
N LEU A 46 4.94 0.10 16.10
CA LEU A 46 4.49 -1.23 15.67
C LEU A 46 4.34 -1.29 14.15
N ASN A 47 4.94 -2.30 13.52
CA ASN A 47 4.84 -2.51 12.08
C ASN A 47 3.39 -2.79 11.66
N GLN A 48 3.06 -2.50 10.41
CA GLN A 48 1.70 -2.70 9.87
C GLN A 48 1.18 -4.13 10.11
N ARG A 49 1.99 -5.18 9.89
CA ARG A 49 1.61 -6.58 10.18
C ARG A 49 1.28 -6.79 11.67
N GLN A 50 1.98 -6.14 12.59
CA GLN A 50 1.70 -6.24 14.04
C GLN A 50 0.40 -5.50 14.38
N GLN A 51 0.18 -4.31 13.81
CA GLN A 51 -1.08 -3.56 13.96
C GLN A 51 -2.30 -4.28 13.36
N GLU A 52 -2.10 -5.15 12.37
CA GLU A 52 -3.13 -6.02 11.79
C GLU A 52 -3.32 -7.33 12.59
N ALA A 53 -2.29 -7.84 13.28
CA ALA A 53 -2.40 -9.04 14.12
C ALA A 53 -2.99 -8.77 15.52
N SER A 54 -2.67 -7.64 16.14
CA SER A 54 -3.15 -7.28 17.48
C SER A 54 -3.53 -5.81 17.62
N CYS A 55 -4.26 -5.49 18.68
CA CYS A 55 -4.54 -4.11 19.04
C CYS A 55 -3.32 -3.48 19.74
N GLY A 56 -2.63 -2.55 19.06
CA GLY A 56 -1.48 -1.82 19.61
C GLY A 56 -1.71 -1.06 20.93
N ALA A 57 -2.96 -0.95 21.40
CA ALA A 57 -3.33 -0.24 22.63
C ALA A 57 -3.52 -1.13 23.86
N CYS A 58 -3.97 -2.38 23.68
CA CYS A 58 -4.32 -3.30 24.78
C CYS A 58 -3.99 -4.77 24.45
N GLY A 59 -3.08 -4.97 23.49
CA GLY A 59 -2.54 -6.26 23.05
C GLY A 59 -3.53 -7.26 22.46
N SER A 60 -4.85 -7.06 22.57
CA SER A 60 -5.84 -8.08 22.19
C SER A 60 -5.68 -8.49 20.72
N ILE A 61 -5.47 -9.79 20.49
CA ILE A 61 -5.29 -10.41 19.18
C ILE A 61 -6.56 -10.21 18.35
N ARG A 62 -6.43 -10.00 17.03
CA ARG A 62 -7.56 -9.63 16.16
C ARG A 62 -8.32 -10.83 15.60
N ALA A 63 -9.11 -11.48 16.44
CA ALA A 63 -10.20 -12.37 16.04
C ALA A 63 -11.48 -11.58 15.62
N PRO A 64 -12.38 -12.15 14.80
CA PRO A 64 -13.68 -11.51 14.48
C PRO A 64 -14.53 -11.21 15.72
N GLU A 65 -14.42 -12.03 16.76
CA GLU A 65 -15.07 -11.86 18.07
C GLU A 65 -14.49 -10.69 18.89
N SER A 66 -13.21 -10.38 18.68
CA SER A 66 -12.47 -9.35 19.44
C SER A 66 -12.46 -7.96 18.78
N THR A 67 -12.70 -7.92 17.46
CA THR A 67 -12.42 -6.75 16.60
C THR A 67 -13.46 -6.65 15.48
N LYS A 68 -14.15 -5.51 15.40
CA LYS A 68 -15.00 -5.18 14.24
C LYS A 68 -14.17 -4.50 13.15
N THR A 69 -14.12 -5.10 11.98
CA THR A 69 -13.45 -4.57 10.79
C THR A 69 -14.46 -3.81 9.92
N ILE A 70 -14.12 -2.59 9.52
CA ILE A 70 -14.99 -1.69 8.73
C ILE A 70 -14.28 -1.32 7.44
N HIS A 71 -14.87 -1.63 6.28
CA HIS A 71 -14.31 -1.35 4.96
C HIS A 71 -14.90 -0.05 4.38
N ILE A 72 -14.13 1.03 4.41
CA ILE A 72 -14.47 2.32 3.80
C ILE A 72 -14.14 2.24 2.31
N LYS A 73 -15.16 2.08 1.45
CA LYS A 73 -15.03 2.18 0.00
C LYS A 73 -15.06 3.66 -0.43
N LYS A 74 -14.12 4.10 -1.27
CA LYS A 74 -14.15 5.47 -1.84
C LYS A 74 -15.24 5.56 -2.90
N LYS A 75 -16.17 6.51 -2.76
CA LYS A 75 -17.12 6.87 -3.83
C LYS A 75 -16.34 7.61 -4.93
N ILE A 76 -16.38 7.11 -6.16
CA ILE A 76 -15.62 7.69 -7.28
C ILE A 76 -16.31 8.98 -7.73
N ILE A 77 -15.78 10.12 -7.28
CA ILE A 77 -16.14 11.46 -7.79
C ILE A 77 -15.15 11.79 -8.90
N LYS A 78 -15.65 12.05 -10.13
CA LYS A 78 -14.88 12.12 -11.40
C LYS A 78 -13.86 13.29 -11.52
N ARG A 79 -13.37 13.89 -10.43
CA ARG A 79 -12.64 15.18 -10.45
C ARG A 79 -11.32 15.24 -9.65
N SER A 80 -10.74 14.13 -9.21
CA SER A 80 -9.40 14.14 -8.59
C SER A 80 -8.51 12.99 -9.08
N SER A 81 -7.32 13.33 -9.59
CA SER A 81 -6.30 12.41 -10.11
C SER A 81 -5.47 11.74 -9.01
N ALA A 82 -5.64 12.13 -7.75
CA ALA A 82 -5.07 11.45 -6.60
C ALA A 82 -5.86 10.16 -6.30
N ALA A 83 -5.35 9.04 -6.81
CA ALA A 83 -5.91 7.70 -6.62
C ALA A 83 -5.64 7.15 -5.20
N SER A 84 -6.08 7.86 -4.15
CA SER A 84 -6.30 7.22 -2.86
C SER A 84 -7.37 6.14 -3.04
N ASP A 85 -7.04 4.90 -2.66
CA ASP A 85 -8.03 3.83 -2.49
C ASP A 85 -8.81 4.03 -1.17
N GLY A 86 -9.59 3.02 -0.77
CA GLY A 86 -10.37 3.05 0.46
C GLY A 86 -9.53 2.98 1.75
N ALA A 87 -10.17 2.61 2.85
CA ALA A 87 -9.49 2.29 4.11
C ALA A 87 -10.16 1.12 4.84
N ILE A 88 -9.36 0.38 5.62
CA ILE A 88 -9.85 -0.66 6.53
C ILE A 88 -9.65 -0.14 7.95
N VAL A 89 -10.73 -0.03 8.71
CA VAL A 89 -10.71 0.44 10.10
C VAL A 89 -11.00 -0.73 11.03
N TYR A 90 -10.00 -1.11 11.82
CA TYR A 90 -10.12 -2.15 12.83
C TYR A 90 -10.48 -1.51 14.18
N LYS A 91 -11.71 -1.75 14.67
CA LYS A 91 -12.17 -1.31 16.00
C LYS A 91 -12.05 -2.47 16.98
N CYS A 92 -11.11 -2.40 17.92
CA CYS A 92 -11.03 -3.37 19.01
C CYS A 92 -12.30 -3.26 19.88
N LEU A 93 -12.90 -4.38 20.27
CA LEU A 93 -14.11 -4.38 21.07
C LEU A 93 -13.85 -4.23 22.57
N ARG A 94 -12.66 -4.62 23.04
CA ARG A 94 -12.22 -4.47 24.44
C ARG A 94 -11.91 -3.01 24.79
N CYS A 95 -10.84 -2.43 24.21
CA CYS A 95 -10.44 -1.05 24.52
C CYS A 95 -11.14 0.04 23.68
N ARG A 96 -12.03 -0.36 22.76
CA ARG A 96 -12.78 0.53 21.83
C ARG A 96 -11.94 1.39 20.87
N ARG A 97 -10.60 1.41 20.99
CA ARG A 97 -9.69 2.15 20.10
C ARG A 97 -9.76 1.61 18.65
N ARG A 98 -9.49 2.51 17.71
CA ARG A 98 -9.56 2.26 16.25
C ARG A 98 -8.16 2.31 15.65
N THR A 99 -7.90 1.46 14.66
CA THR A 99 -6.66 1.46 13.86
C THR A 99 -7.05 1.59 12.39
N VAL A 100 -6.49 2.56 11.67
CA VAL A 100 -6.82 2.84 10.26
C VAL A 100 -5.70 2.37 9.36
N LYS A 101 -5.95 1.30 8.60
CA LYS A 101 -5.11 0.86 7.48
C LYS A 101 -5.59 1.58 6.22
N PRO A 102 -4.81 2.51 5.63
CA PRO A 102 -5.14 3.00 4.29
C PRO A 102 -5.05 1.82 3.32
N SER A 103 -6.06 1.65 2.47
CA SER A 103 -5.90 0.79 1.31
C SER A 103 -4.90 1.47 0.39
N ARG A 104 -3.85 0.75 0.04
CA ARG A 104 -2.99 1.07 -1.10
C ARG A 104 -3.18 -0.11 -2.06
N LYS A 105 -3.56 0.14 -3.31
CA LYS A 105 -3.20 -0.82 -4.36
C LYS A 105 -1.71 -1.04 -4.32
N GLU A 106 -1.30 -2.29 -4.19
CA GLU A 106 0.06 -2.69 -4.48
C GLU A 106 0.34 -2.31 -5.94
N PRO A 107 1.46 -1.63 -6.25
CA PRO A 107 1.74 -1.21 -7.61
C PRO A 107 1.97 -2.46 -8.46
N VAL A 108 0.95 -2.84 -9.23
CA VAL A 108 1.02 -3.94 -10.19
C VAL A 108 2.19 -3.66 -11.12
N ARG A 109 3.30 -4.38 -10.89
CA ARG A 109 4.41 -4.40 -11.85
C ARG A 109 3.81 -4.90 -13.16
N PRO A 110 3.97 -4.18 -14.29
CA PRO A 110 3.50 -4.69 -15.56
C PRO A 110 4.26 -5.99 -15.85
N ASN A 111 3.55 -7.12 -15.81
CA ASN A 111 4.14 -8.40 -16.19
C ASN A 111 4.55 -8.30 -17.66
N ALA A 112 5.85 -8.15 -17.90
CA ALA A 112 6.44 -8.39 -19.20
C ALA A 112 6.15 -9.85 -19.55
N SER A 113 5.22 -10.08 -20.47
CA SER A 113 4.72 -11.42 -20.78
C SER A 113 5.84 -12.29 -21.33
N SER A 114 6.36 -13.17 -20.48
CA SER A 114 7.29 -14.23 -20.85
C SER A 114 6.52 -15.22 -21.74
N LYS A 115 6.63 -15.03 -23.06
CA LYS A 115 6.12 -15.98 -24.06
C LYS A 115 6.81 -17.32 -23.88
N MET A 116 6.21 -18.23 -23.10
CA MET A 116 6.63 -19.62 -23.06
C MET A 116 6.21 -20.28 -24.38
N ALA A 117 7.17 -20.55 -25.25
CA ALA A 117 6.99 -21.48 -26.36
C ALA A 117 6.94 -22.91 -25.79
N ALA A 118 5.96 -23.71 -26.22
CA ALA A 118 5.77 -25.07 -25.73
C ALA A 118 6.50 -26.09 -26.63
N ALA A 119 7.49 -26.76 -26.06
CA ALA A 119 8.16 -27.97 -26.54
C ALA A 119 8.92 -28.53 -25.32
N ILE A 120 9.06 -29.83 -25.06
CA ILE A 120 8.76 -31.05 -25.83
C ILE A 120 8.11 -32.09 -24.89
N ASP A 121 7.29 -32.99 -25.44
CA ASP A 121 6.80 -34.20 -24.75
C ASP A 121 7.43 -35.46 -25.38
N SER A 122 7.37 -36.62 -24.71
CA SER A 122 8.24 -37.77 -24.99
C SER A 122 7.52 -39.03 -25.48
N THR A 123 8.17 -39.70 -26.45
CA THR A 123 8.03 -41.11 -26.85
C THR A 123 6.76 -41.57 -27.62
N PRO A 124 6.85 -42.66 -28.44
CA PRO A 124 5.98 -42.87 -29.61
C PRO A 124 5.06 -44.13 -29.49
N PRO A 125 4.22 -44.45 -30.51
CA PRO A 125 4.70 -45.36 -31.57
C PRO A 125 4.07 -45.20 -33.00
N THR A 126 4.86 -45.57 -34.01
CA THR A 126 4.50 -46.39 -35.21
C THR A 126 3.42 -45.97 -36.24
N ALA A 127 3.80 -46.16 -37.53
CA ALA A 127 2.99 -46.39 -38.76
C ALA A 127 2.59 -45.25 -39.73
N LEU A 128 3.33 -45.22 -40.86
CA LEU A 128 2.86 -45.29 -42.26
C LEU A 128 2.17 -44.11 -43.00
N THR A 129 2.85 -43.71 -44.10
CA THR A 129 2.36 -43.19 -45.40
C THR A 129 1.81 -41.76 -45.56
N ALA A 130 2.42 -41.06 -46.53
CA ALA A 130 1.80 -40.17 -47.55
C ALA A 130 1.18 -38.81 -47.10
N VAL A 131 1.07 -37.74 -47.92
CA VAL A 131 1.72 -37.28 -49.17
C VAL A 131 1.39 -35.75 -49.32
N GLN A 132 2.11 -35.02 -50.19
CA GLN A 132 1.77 -33.69 -50.77
C GLN A 132 1.98 -32.35 -50.02
N GLN A 133 2.62 -31.45 -50.79
CA GLN A 133 2.74 -29.98 -50.77
C GLN A 133 1.43 -29.26 -51.25
N PRO A 134 1.38 -27.92 -51.49
CA PRO A 134 1.99 -26.72 -50.84
C PRO A 134 1.04 -25.50 -50.72
N ASP A 135 1.47 -24.41 -50.05
CA ASP A 135 1.50 -22.98 -50.52
C ASP A 135 1.85 -22.02 -49.35
N SER A 136 2.54 -20.85 -49.45
CA SER A 136 2.62 -19.71 -50.40
C SER A 136 1.45 -18.69 -50.23
N THR A 137 1.60 -17.35 -50.24
CA THR A 137 2.75 -16.46 -50.57
C THR A 137 2.63 -15.05 -49.90
N GLU A 138 3.61 -14.16 -50.21
CA GLU A 138 3.67 -12.67 -50.11
C GLU A 138 2.37 -11.82 -49.89
N THR A 139 2.34 -10.56 -49.39
CA THR A 139 3.23 -9.61 -48.63
C THR A 139 2.34 -8.45 -48.03
N LYS A 140 2.63 -7.14 -47.80
CA LYS A 140 3.73 -6.17 -48.07
C LYS A 140 3.69 -4.90 -47.15
N HIS A 141 4.56 -3.91 -47.39
CA HIS A 141 4.78 -2.70 -46.55
C HIS A 141 3.96 -1.46 -46.97
N THR A 142 3.87 -0.43 -46.10
CA THR A 142 4.44 0.94 -46.34
C THR A 142 4.34 1.87 -45.11
N SER A 143 4.94 3.06 -45.18
CA SER A 143 5.19 3.98 -44.04
C SER A 143 5.07 5.47 -44.42
N LYS A 144 4.93 6.37 -43.43
CA LYS A 144 5.58 7.73 -43.33
C LYS A 144 5.18 8.53 -42.08
N THR A 145 5.83 9.68 -41.86
CA THR A 145 5.91 10.43 -40.58
C THR A 145 5.81 11.97 -40.72
N ALA A 146 5.14 12.62 -39.76
CA ALA A 146 5.13 14.06 -39.42
C ALA A 146 4.44 14.22 -38.03
N ASP A 147 4.50 15.30 -37.24
CA ASP A 147 5.28 16.56 -37.20
C ASP A 147 5.97 16.65 -35.80
N ASN A 148 6.85 17.63 -35.54
CA ASN A 148 7.06 18.13 -34.16
C ASN A 148 7.55 19.60 -34.04
N ALA A 149 6.88 20.57 -34.68
CA ALA A 149 7.31 21.98 -34.71
C ALA A 149 6.79 22.89 -33.56
N SER A 150 5.91 22.39 -32.68
CA SER A 150 5.07 23.24 -31.81
C SER A 150 5.49 23.35 -30.32
N SER A 151 6.61 22.73 -29.90
CA SER A 151 6.90 22.53 -28.47
C SER A 151 7.50 23.76 -27.74
N LYS A 152 8.57 24.37 -28.27
CA LYS A 152 9.45 25.28 -27.50
C LYS A 152 8.81 26.62 -27.07
N LYS A 153 7.85 27.18 -27.82
CA LYS A 153 7.24 28.50 -27.49
C LYS A 153 6.35 28.47 -26.23
N ARG A 154 5.59 27.39 -26.00
CA ARG A 154 4.66 27.28 -24.84
C ARG A 154 5.35 27.14 -23.48
N ALA A 155 6.61 26.70 -23.45
CA ALA A 155 7.36 26.55 -22.20
C ALA A 155 7.75 27.90 -21.56
N LYS A 156 7.97 28.95 -22.35
CA LYS A 156 8.46 30.25 -21.84
C LYS A 156 7.34 31.06 -21.16
N ALA A 157 6.14 31.06 -21.74
CA ALA A 157 4.96 31.73 -21.15
C ALA A 157 4.59 31.18 -19.76
N ARG A 158 4.69 29.86 -19.56
CA ARG A 158 4.43 29.20 -18.27
C ARG A 158 5.40 29.58 -17.14
N LYS A 159 6.55 30.17 -17.44
CA LYS A 159 7.52 30.63 -16.42
C LYS A 159 7.26 32.06 -15.93
N GLN A 160 6.70 32.93 -16.77
CA GLN A 160 6.49 34.35 -16.39
C GLN A 160 5.25 34.56 -15.50
N GLY A 161 4.15 33.83 -15.75
CA GLY A 161 2.93 33.94 -14.93
C GLY A 161 2.97 33.23 -13.57
N GLY A 162 4.00 32.41 -13.30
CA GLY A 162 4.02 31.52 -12.13
C GLY A 162 4.17 32.25 -10.79
N LEU A 163 4.97 33.31 -10.73
CA LEU A 163 5.29 33.98 -9.47
C LEU A 163 4.10 34.77 -8.89
N GLN A 164 3.37 35.51 -9.73
CA GLN A 164 2.16 36.22 -9.30
C GLN A 164 1.06 35.25 -8.81
N ALA A 165 0.91 34.09 -9.44
CA ALA A 165 -0.05 33.07 -8.99
C ALA A 165 0.28 32.52 -7.58
N LEU A 166 1.58 32.40 -7.24
CA LEU A 166 2.04 32.00 -5.91
C LEU A 166 1.90 33.10 -4.86
N LEU A 167 1.95 34.38 -5.26
CA LEU A 167 1.67 35.50 -4.36
C LEU A 167 0.16 35.63 -4.08
N ALA A 168 -0.69 35.45 -5.09
CA ALA A 168 -2.14 35.47 -4.96
C ALA A 168 -2.65 34.32 -4.06
N SER A 169 -2.11 33.11 -4.18
CA SER A 169 -2.49 32.00 -3.29
C SER A 169 -2.07 32.23 -1.83
N LYS A 170 -0.92 32.89 -1.59
CA LYS A 170 -0.49 33.31 -0.25
C LYS A 170 -1.37 34.42 0.36
N GLN A 171 -1.99 35.25 -0.47
CA GLN A 171 -3.01 36.20 0.01
C GLN A 171 -4.34 35.49 0.31
N GLN A 172 -4.76 34.52 -0.52
CA GLN A 172 -5.98 33.75 -0.27
C GLN A 172 -5.87 32.86 0.99
N SER A 173 -4.69 32.30 1.28
CA SER A 173 -4.45 31.57 2.55
C SER A 173 -4.43 32.46 3.79
N ARG A 174 -4.35 33.80 3.66
CA ARG A 174 -4.52 34.75 4.77
C ARG A 174 -5.99 35.12 5.04
N ALA A 175 -6.90 34.83 4.12
CA ALA A 175 -8.34 35.09 4.29
C ALA A 175 -9.06 33.97 5.05
N SER A 176 -8.45 32.80 5.21
CA SER A 176 -8.93 31.70 6.05
C SER A 176 -8.16 31.64 7.36
N SER A 177 -8.79 32.05 8.47
CA SER A 177 -8.17 32.12 9.79
C SER A 177 -7.80 30.73 10.35
N SER A 178 -6.51 30.39 10.36
CA SER A 178 -5.99 29.23 11.10
C SER A 178 -4.52 29.40 11.51
N LEU A 179 -4.30 29.90 12.73
CA LEU A 179 -3.09 29.76 13.56
C LEU A 179 -1.74 29.92 12.81
N ASP A 180 -1.25 31.16 12.71
CA ASP A 180 0.09 31.43 12.16
C ASP A 180 1.16 31.08 13.20
N LEU A 181 2.20 30.32 12.82
CA LEU A 181 3.07 29.62 13.79
C LEU A 181 3.95 30.57 14.62
N PHE A 182 4.12 31.82 14.16
CA PHE A 182 4.97 32.83 14.77
C PHE A 182 4.38 33.46 16.04
N ASP A 183 3.06 33.35 16.26
CA ASP A 183 2.35 33.86 17.45
C ASP A 183 2.90 33.22 18.74
N PHE A 184 3.33 31.96 18.66
CA PHE A 184 3.94 31.20 19.75
C PHE A 184 5.42 31.52 20.04
N LEU A 185 6.06 32.41 19.26
CA LEU A 185 7.47 32.82 19.45
C LEU A 185 7.63 34.24 20.04
N GLN A 186 6.54 34.88 20.48
CA GLN A 186 6.57 36.21 21.11
C GLN A 186 6.21 36.19 22.61
N GLN A 187 6.53 35.08 23.30
CA GLN A 187 6.44 34.92 24.76
C GLN A 187 7.81 34.50 25.34
#